data_AF-A0A0N4WRQ6-F1
#
_entry.id   AF-A0A0N4WRQ6-F1
#
_cell.length_a   1.000
_cell.length_b   1.000
_cell.length_c   1.000
_cell.angle_alpha   90.00
_cell.angle_beta   90.00
_cell.angle_gamma   90.00
#
_symmetry.space_group_name_H-M   'P 1'
#
loop_
_entity.id
_entity.type
_entity.pdbx_description
1 polymer ?
#
loop_
_entity_poly.entity_id
_entity_poly.type
_entity_poly.pdbx_seq_one_letter_code
_entity_poly.pdbx_strand_id
1 'polypeptide(L)' 'MEVWVNGNKIDTAGEFVEDGTETHFEVGRHVCKIRATSSGRKKTGVVHDLYIDGEPIPQMTFSKSR' A
#
# COMPACT_ATOMS: atom_id res chain seq x y z
N MET A 1 1.01 9.24 0.63
CA MET A 1 0.81 8.36 -0.54
C MET A 1 -0.56 8.69 -1.14
N GLU A 2 -0.69 8.72 -2.47
CA GLU A 2 -1.99 8.84 -3.12
C GLU A 2 -2.54 7.46 -3.44
N VAL A 3 -3.79 7.19 -3.06
CA VAL A 3 -4.47 5.91 -3.33
C VAL A 3 -5.60 6.16 -4.33
N TRP A 4 -5.65 5.32 -5.35
CA TRP A 4 -6.64 5.38 -6.42
C TRP A 4 -7.42 4.08 -6.45
N VAL A 5 -8.75 4.18 -6.42
CA VAL A 5 -9.66 3.05 -6.48
C VAL A 5 -10.64 3.30 -7.62
N ASN A 6 -10.70 2.38 -8.58
CA ASN A 6 -11.58 2.46 -9.75
C ASN A 6 -11.49 3.81 -10.49
N GLY A 7 -10.29 4.35 -10.65
CA GLY A 7 -10.03 5.60 -11.36
C GLY A 7 -10.31 6.88 -10.55
N ASN A 8 -10.68 6.77 -9.27
CA ASN A 8 -10.89 7.92 -8.39
C ASN A 8 -9.84 7.95 -7.28
N LYS A 9 -9.28 9.13 -7.03
CA LYS A 9 -8.44 9.36 -5.85
C LYS A 9 -9.35 9.37 -4.62
N ILE A 10 -8.95 8.65 -3.58
CA ILE A 10 -9.70 8.58 -2.32
C ILE A 10 -8.93 9.25 -1.19
N ASP A 11 -9.65 9.58 -0.12
CA ASP A 11 -9.06 10.09 1.11
C ASP A 11 -8.32 8.97 1.85
N THR A 12 -7.21 9.35 2.48
CA THR A 12 -6.35 8.43 3.21
C THR A 12 -5.88 9.07 4.52
N ALA A 13 -5.61 8.23 5.52
CA ALA A 13 -5.00 8.64 6.77
C ALA A 13 -3.63 7.97 6.90
N GLY A 14 -2.58 8.76 7.09
CA GLY A 14 -1.22 8.25 7.30
C GLY A 14 -0.89 8.10 8.77
N GLU A 15 -0.29 6.98 9.14
CA GLU A 15 0.20 6.67 10.48
C GLU A 15 1.66 6.23 10.42
N PHE A 16 2.52 6.85 11.24
CA PHE A 16 3.90 6.39 11.41
C PHE A 16 3.94 5.25 12.42
N VAL A 17 4.51 4.12 12.01
CA VAL A 17 4.67 2.91 12.84
C VAL A 17 6.16 2.57 12.96
N GLU A 18 6.50 1.64 13.85
CA GLU A 18 7.89 1.24 14.11
C GLU A 18 8.66 0.86 12.83
N ASP A 19 8.02 0.10 11.95
CA ASP A 19 8.61 -0.44 10.72
C ASP A 19 8.26 0.37 9.44
N GLY A 20 7.81 1.62 9.59
CA GLY A 20 7.58 2.52 8.47
C GLY A 20 6.30 3.34 8.56
N THR A 21 5.44 3.24 7.55
CA THR A 21 4.20 4.04 7.48
C THR A 21 3.03 3.18 7.04
N GLU A 22 1.93 3.23 7.77
CA GLU A 22 0.65 2.68 7.33
C GLU A 22 -0.19 3.81 6.73
N THR A 23 -0.85 3.53 5.61
CA THR A 23 -1.81 4.43 4.96
C THR A 23 -3.16 3.72 4.98
N HIS A 24 -4.07 4.20 5.82
CA HIS A 24 -5.40 3.64 6.03
C HIS A 24 -6.42 4.30 5.11
N PHE A 25 -7.36 3.50 4.62
CA PHE A 25 -8.48 3.96 3.79
C PHE A 25 -9.61 2.93 3.81
N GLU A 26 -10.78 3.32 3.34
CA GLU A 26 -11.96 2.45 3.27
C GLU A 26 -12.45 2.33 1.82
N VAL A 27 -12.92 1.13 1.46
CA VAL A 27 -13.58 0.87 0.18
C VAL A 27 -14.89 0.14 0.44
N GLY A 28 -16.00 0.88 0.41
CA GLY A 28 -17.32 0.34 0.73
C GLY A 28 -17.40 -0.08 2.19
N ARG A 29 -17.38 -1.38 2.48
CA ARG A 29 -17.39 -1.94 3.84
C ARG A 29 -16.04 -2.53 4.28
N HIS A 30 -15.04 -2.42 3.42
CA HIS A 30 -13.73 -3.01 3.64
C HIS A 30 -12.78 -1.98 4.24
N VAL A 31 -12.09 -2.41 5.30
CA VAL A 31 -11.03 -1.61 5.91
C VAL A 31 -9.71 -2.01 5.26
N CYS A 32 -9.06 -1.05 4.64
CA CYS A 32 -7.86 -1.29 3.86
C CYS A 32 -6.67 -0.54 4.46
N LYS A 33 -5.47 -1.09 4.26
CA LYS A 33 -4.24 -0.36 4.53
C LYS A 33 -3.14 -0.71 3.54
N ILE A 34 -2.29 0.27 3.26
CA ILE A 34 -1.01 0.05 2.60
C ILE A 34 0.09 0.27 3.63
N ARG A 35 0.93 -0.74 3.86
CA ARG A 35 2.12 -0.63 4.70
C ARG A 35 3.34 -0.38 3.84
N ALA A 36 4.00 0.75 4.05
CA ALA A 36 5.25 1.13 3.43
C ALA A 36 6.41 0.82 4.37
N THR A 37 7.25 -0.15 4.02
CA THR A 37 8.39 -0.59 4.82
C THR A 37 9.68 -0.50 4.02
N SER A 38 10.76 -0.07 4.67
CA SER A 38 12.09 -0.09 4.07
C SER A 38 12.50 -1.54 3.77
N SER A 39 12.86 -1.84 2.53
CA SER A 39 13.26 -3.20 2.14
C SER A 39 14.64 -3.60 2.68
N GLY A 40 15.37 -2.69 3.35
CA GLY A 40 16.77 -2.85 3.75
C GLY A 40 17.76 -3.00 2.60
N ARG A 41 17.30 -2.98 1.34
CA ARG A 41 18.10 -3.21 0.13
C ARG A 41 18.08 -1.94 -0.72
N LYS A 42 19.24 -1.31 -0.91
CA LYS A 42 19.38 -0.07 -1.69
C LYS A 42 18.76 -0.14 -3.09
N LYS A 43 18.77 -1.32 -3.73
CA LYS A 43 18.25 -1.53 -5.08
C LYS A 43 16.72 -1.66 -5.13
N THR A 44 16.09 -2.09 -4.05
CA THR A 44 14.64 -2.32 -3.96
C THR A 44 13.93 -1.13 -3.33
N GLY A 45 14.54 -0.46 -2.35
CA GLY A 45 13.99 0.76 -1.75
C GLY A 45 12.87 0.47 -0.76
N VAL A 46 11.70 1.08 -0.95
CA VAL A 46 10.52 0.91 -0.09
C VAL A 46 9.56 -0.11 -0.73
N VAL A 47 9.10 -1.08 0.05
CA VAL A 47 8.07 -2.04 -0.34
C VAL A 47 6.73 -1.58 0.19
N HIS A 48 5.68 -1.73 -0.62
CA HIS A 48 4.31 -1.35 -0.28
C HIS A 48 3.40 -2.57 -0.30
N ASP A 49 2.99 -3.03 0.87
CA ASP A 49 2.09 -4.18 1.02
C ASP A 49 0.65 -3.70 1.21
N LEU A 50 -0.29 -4.19 0.38
CA LEU A 50 -1.72 -3.89 0.51
C LEU A 50 -2.39 -4.96 1.37
N TYR A 51 -3.27 -4.53 2.28
CA TYR A 51 -4.13 -5.37 3.08
C TYR A 51 -5.59 -4.95 2.93
N ILE A 52 -6.50 -5.91 2.87
CA ILE A 52 -7.96 -5.72 2.87
C ILE A 52 -8.54 -6.61 3.96
N ASP A 53 -9.28 -6.03 4.90
CA ASP A 53 -9.84 -6.71 6.07
C ASP A 53 -8.81 -7.53 6.87
N GLY A 54 -7.56 -7.04 6.89
CA GLY A 54 -6.42 -7.70 7.54
C GLY A 54 -5.69 -8.73 6.67
N GLU A 55 -6.22 -9.11 5.52
CA GLU A 55 -5.63 -10.10 4.63
C GLU A 55 -4.69 -9.44 3.60
N PRO A 56 -3.46 -9.97 3.39
CA PRO A 56 -2.52 -9.41 2.44
C PRO A 56 -2.94 -9.71 0.99
N ILE A 57 -2.86 -8.68 0.14
CA ILE A 57 -3.11 -8.80 -1.29
C ILE A 57 -1.78 -8.95 -2.03
N PRO A 58 -1.62 -10.00 -2.88
CA PRO A 58 -0.41 -10.18 -3.67
C PRO A 58 -0.10 -8.97 -4.54
N GLN A 59 1.17 -8.54 -4.52
CA GLN A 59 1.63 -7.45 -5.36
C GLN A 59 1.58 -7.85 -6.83
N MET A 60 0.97 -7.00 -7.66
CA MET A 60 1.07 -7.15 -9.11
C MET A 60 2.38 -6.53 -9.58
N THR A 61 3.29 -7.36 -10.07
CA THR A 61 4.51 -6.87 -10.74
C THR A 61 4.22 -6.69 -12.22
N PHE A 62 4.23 -5.45 -12.70
CA PHE A 62 4.23 -5.20 -14.13
C PHE A 62 5.61 -5.55 -14.70
N SER A 63 5.69 -6.59 -15.53
CA SER A 63 6.87 -6.80 -16.34
C SER A 63 6.97 -5.64 -17.33
N LYS A 64 8.12 -4.98 -17.39
CA LYS A 64 8.39 -4.05 -18.48
C LYS A 64 8.39 -4.88 -19.77
N SER A 65 7.37 -4.72 -20.59
CA SER A 65 7.45 -5.18 -21.98
C SER A 65 8.59 -4.40 -22.63
N ARG A 66 9.57 -5.14 -23.17
CA ARG A 66 10.69 -4.56 -23.92
C ARG A 66 10.20 -3.96 -25.23
#